data_AF-A0A944QG17-F1
#
_entry.id   AF-A0A944QG17-F1
#
_cell.length_a   1.000
_cell.length_b   1.000
_cell.length_c   1.000
_cell.angle_alpha   90.00
_cell.angle_beta   90.00
_cell.angle_gamma   90.00
#
_symmetry.space_group_name_H-M   'P 1'
#
loop_
_entity.id
_entity.type
_entity.pdbx_description
1 polymer ?
#
loop_
_entity_poly.entity_id
_entity_poly.type
_entity_poly.pdbx_seq_one_letter_code
_entity_poly.pdbx_strand_id
1 'polypeptide(L)'
;MNEPELEPAPRGRIEKILDPNILAFLPPVAVVTAGMNSWMKEFGFWLGFMITIAASLALTIILTMPLHAAKKRRIALDAERGIFECAHREKGSVLKGRWAQGYAKAEPGRLLFQAKTGTTGPLAASVEVYSAPTPFGEPTKAPWAVLPRGRIVALNTDKGVVELAASPASLALLRERCLGELA
;
A
#
# COMPACT_ATOMS: atom_id res chain seq x y z
N MET A 1 21.00 19.72 -6.97
CA MET A 1 21.41 18.40 -7.50
C MET A 1 20.15 17.55 -7.47
N ASN A 2 19.66 17.07 -8.61
CA ASN A 2 18.46 16.23 -8.63
C ASN A 2 18.87 14.85 -8.11
N GLU A 3 18.30 14.40 -7.00
CA GLU A 3 18.48 13.01 -6.57
C GLU A 3 17.91 12.09 -7.66
N PRO A 4 18.55 10.92 -7.90
CA PRO A 4 18.02 9.95 -8.84
C PRO A 4 16.64 9.48 -8.40
N GLU A 5 15.75 9.24 -9.37
CA GLU A 5 14.43 8.67 -9.10
C GLU A 5 14.56 7.33 -8.34
N LEU A 6 13.60 7.04 -7.47
CA LEU A 6 13.54 5.75 -6.82
C LEU A 6 13.22 4.67 -7.85
N GLU A 7 13.92 3.54 -7.77
CA GLU A 7 13.73 2.38 -8.64
C GLU A 7 13.08 1.21 -7.88
N PRO A 8 11.78 1.30 -7.52
CA PRO A 8 11.06 0.17 -6.94
C PRO A 8 10.97 -0.97 -7.96
N ALA A 9 10.94 -2.19 -7.47
CA ALA A 9 10.78 -3.39 -8.27
C ALA A 9 9.48 -3.29 -9.10
N PRO A 10 9.55 -3.57 -10.41
CA PRO A 10 8.43 -3.35 -11.30
C PRO A 10 7.26 -4.27 -10.95
N ARG A 11 6.05 -3.72 -11.05
CA ARG A 11 4.82 -4.51 -10.84
C ARG A 11 4.63 -5.52 -11.96
N GLY A 12 4.40 -6.78 -11.60
CA GLY A 12 4.12 -7.85 -12.56
C GLY A 12 2.79 -7.63 -13.30
N ARG A 13 2.60 -8.32 -14.43
CA ARG A 13 1.35 -8.24 -15.23
C ARG A 13 0.10 -8.55 -14.39
N ILE A 14 0.19 -9.57 -13.52
CA ILE A 14 -0.91 -9.98 -12.63
C ILE A 14 -1.31 -8.84 -11.68
N GLU A 15 -0.32 -8.15 -11.08
CA GLU A 15 -0.56 -6.99 -10.20
C GLU A 15 -1.19 -5.79 -10.91
N LYS A 16 -0.90 -5.63 -12.21
CA LYS A 16 -1.49 -4.56 -13.03
C LYS A 16 -2.92 -4.89 -13.46
N ILE A 17 -3.19 -6.17 -13.76
CA ILE A 17 -4.50 -6.63 -14.24
C ILE A 17 -5.51 -6.66 -13.10
N LEU A 18 -5.15 -7.22 -11.94
CA LEU A 18 -6.03 -7.26 -10.76
C LEU A 18 -5.90 -5.99 -9.91
N ASP A 19 -5.87 -4.82 -10.57
CA ASP A 19 -5.93 -3.53 -9.89
C ASP A 19 -7.17 -3.51 -8.96
N PRO A 20 -7.00 -3.24 -7.65
CA PRO A 20 -8.06 -3.40 -6.64
C PRO A 20 -9.36 -2.65 -6.90
N ASN A 21 -9.40 -1.69 -7.84
CA ASN A 21 -10.59 -0.85 -8.03
C ASN A 21 -11.65 -1.38 -9.02
N ILE A 22 -11.33 -2.27 -9.97
CA ILE A 22 -12.29 -2.65 -11.02
C ILE A 22 -12.29 -4.16 -11.32
N LEU A 23 -11.13 -4.76 -11.60
CA LEU A 23 -11.10 -6.13 -12.13
C LEU A 23 -11.33 -7.21 -11.06
N ALA A 24 -11.03 -6.92 -9.80
CA ALA A 24 -11.26 -7.85 -8.69
C ALA A 24 -12.76 -8.05 -8.37
N PHE A 25 -13.61 -7.06 -8.67
CA PHE A 25 -15.05 -7.10 -8.37
C PHE A 25 -15.91 -7.65 -9.53
N LEU A 26 -15.39 -7.66 -10.75
CA LEU A 26 -16.09 -8.16 -11.94
C LEU A 26 -16.48 -9.65 -11.88
N PRO A 27 -15.56 -10.58 -11.53
CA PRO A 27 -15.90 -12.00 -11.46
C PRO A 27 -16.95 -12.34 -10.39
N PRO A 28 -16.90 -11.79 -9.16
CA PRO A 28 -17.98 -11.94 -8.18
C PRO A 28 -19.34 -11.44 -8.68
N VAL A 29 -19.37 -10.28 -9.35
CA VAL A 29 -20.61 -9.74 -9.94
C VAL A 29 -21.14 -10.66 -11.04
N ALA A 30 -20.27 -11.24 -11.86
CA ALA A 30 -20.66 -12.22 -12.88
C ALA A 30 -21.25 -13.50 -12.25
N VAL A 31 -20.65 -14.00 -11.16
CA VAL A 31 -21.16 -15.16 -10.41
C VAL A 31 -22.54 -14.86 -9.80
N VAL A 32 -22.70 -13.67 -9.20
CA VAL A 32 -23.99 -13.25 -8.64
C VAL A 32 -25.04 -13.15 -9.75
N THR A 33 -24.75 -12.45 -10.84
CA THR A 33 -25.72 -12.27 -11.93
C THR A 33 -26.09 -13.57 -12.64
N ALA A 34 -25.14 -14.48 -12.86
CA ALA A 34 -25.39 -15.75 -13.56
C ALA A 34 -26.00 -16.84 -12.64
N GLY A 35 -25.55 -16.92 -11.39
CA GLY A 35 -25.92 -18.01 -10.48
C GLY A 35 -27.20 -17.73 -9.69
N MET A 36 -27.48 -16.46 -9.37
CA MET A 36 -28.52 -16.10 -8.41
C MET A 36 -29.91 -16.58 -8.84
N ASN A 37 -30.27 -16.44 -10.12
CA ASN A 37 -31.61 -16.81 -10.59
C ASN A 37 -31.80 -18.34 -10.68
N SER A 38 -30.76 -19.08 -11.05
CA SER A 38 -30.80 -20.55 -11.13
C SER A 38 -30.80 -21.19 -9.75
N TRP A 39 -29.88 -20.76 -8.87
CA TRP A 39 -29.75 -21.33 -7.53
C TRP A 39 -30.92 -20.99 -6.62
N MET A 40 -31.51 -19.79 -6.74
CA MET A 40 -32.71 -19.45 -5.98
C MET A 40 -33.93 -20.29 -6.37
N LYS A 41 -34.06 -20.67 -7.64
CA LYS A 41 -35.16 -21.53 -8.11
C LYS A 41 -35.02 -22.97 -7.61
N GLU A 42 -33.80 -23.47 -7.54
CA GLU A 42 -33.53 -24.87 -7.24
C GLU A 42 -33.41 -25.17 -5.73
N PHE A 43 -32.83 -24.24 -4.97
CA PHE A 43 -32.55 -24.40 -3.54
C PHE A 43 -33.39 -23.48 -2.64
N GLY A 44 -34.23 -22.64 -3.23
CA GLY A 44 -34.94 -21.58 -2.52
C GLY A 44 -34.03 -20.38 -2.24
N PHE A 45 -34.67 -19.26 -1.87
CA PHE A 45 -34.00 -17.97 -1.76
C PHE A 45 -32.80 -17.99 -0.81
N TRP A 46 -33.00 -18.43 0.44
CA TRP A 46 -31.96 -18.36 1.47
C TRP A 46 -30.74 -19.24 1.17
N LEU A 47 -30.97 -20.49 0.75
CA LEU A 47 -29.87 -21.42 0.47
C LEU A 47 -29.14 -21.03 -0.81
N GLY A 48 -29.87 -20.67 -1.88
CA GLY A 48 -29.28 -20.17 -3.12
C GLY A 48 -28.47 -18.88 -2.92
N PHE A 49 -28.94 -17.96 -2.06
CA PHE A 49 -28.22 -16.74 -1.70
C PHE A 49 -26.89 -17.04 -0.97
N MET A 50 -26.92 -17.93 0.03
CA MET A 50 -25.71 -18.33 0.75
C MET A 50 -24.68 -19.02 -0.15
N ILE A 51 -25.14 -19.89 -1.05
CA ILE A 51 -24.27 -20.52 -2.07
C ILE A 51 -23.64 -19.46 -2.98
N THR A 52 -24.42 -18.45 -3.39
CA THR A 52 -23.93 -17.36 -4.24
C THR A 52 -22.82 -16.56 -3.58
N ILE A 53 -23.03 -16.18 -2.31
CA ILE A 53 -22.02 -15.46 -1.53
C ILE A 53 -20.77 -16.32 -1.35
N ALA A 54 -20.93 -17.59 -0.96
CA ALA A 54 -19.81 -18.49 -0.74
C ALA A 54 -18.99 -18.70 -2.02
N ALA A 55 -19.64 -18.93 -3.16
CA ALA A 55 -18.98 -19.08 -4.46
C ALA A 55 -18.24 -17.81 -4.88
N SER A 56 -18.84 -16.64 -4.68
CA SER A 56 -18.24 -15.34 -4.99
C SER A 56 -17.00 -15.07 -4.13
N LEU A 57 -17.07 -15.37 -2.83
CA LEU A 57 -15.93 -15.26 -1.91
C LEU A 57 -14.81 -16.22 -2.27
N ALA A 58 -15.14 -17.50 -2.54
CA ALA A 58 -14.18 -18.51 -2.94
C ALA A 58 -13.45 -18.10 -4.24
N LEU A 59 -14.19 -17.63 -5.25
CA LEU A 59 -13.62 -17.15 -6.49
C LEU A 59 -12.68 -15.95 -6.26
N THR A 60 -13.09 -14.99 -5.42
CA THR A 60 -12.25 -13.83 -5.08
C THR A 60 -10.94 -14.26 -4.42
N ILE A 61 -11.00 -15.20 -3.47
CA ILE A 61 -9.81 -15.72 -2.78
C ILE A 61 -8.87 -16.40 -3.77
N ILE A 62 -9.39 -17.26 -4.65
CA ILE A 62 -8.59 -17.97 -5.65
C ILE A 62 -7.89 -16.99 -6.59
N LEU A 63 -8.61 -15.97 -7.08
CA LEU A 63 -8.05 -14.97 -8.00
C LEU A 63 -7.02 -14.04 -7.34
N THR A 64 -7.15 -13.77 -6.03
CA THR A 64 -6.26 -12.87 -5.29
C THR A 64 -5.05 -13.57 -4.66
N MET A 65 -5.08 -14.89 -4.49
CA MET A 65 -3.95 -15.67 -3.97
C MET A 65 -2.62 -15.47 -4.74
N PRO A 66 -2.57 -15.54 -6.10
CA PRO A 66 -1.33 -15.31 -6.83
C PRO A 66 -0.81 -13.87 -6.69
N LEU A 67 -1.70 -12.89 -6.47
CA LEU A 67 -1.29 -11.50 -6.21
C LEU A 67 -0.52 -11.37 -4.91
N HIS A 68 -0.98 -12.05 -3.86
CA HIS A 68 -0.31 -12.01 -2.57
C HIS A 68 1.12 -12.54 -2.66
N ALA A 69 1.32 -13.65 -3.37
CA ALA A 69 2.65 -14.22 -3.59
C ALA A 69 3.55 -13.28 -4.41
N ALA A 70 3.05 -12.74 -5.53
CA ALA A 70 3.79 -11.80 -6.37
C ALA A 70 4.17 -10.52 -5.61
N LYS A 71 3.20 -9.91 -4.92
CA LYS A 71 3.40 -8.70 -4.12
C LYS A 71 4.41 -8.94 -3.00
N LYS A 72 4.35 -10.08 -2.31
CA LYS A 72 5.30 -10.42 -1.25
C LYS A 72 6.73 -10.51 -1.78
N ARG A 73 6.94 -11.16 -2.93
CA ARG A 73 8.27 -11.25 -3.57
C ARG A 73 8.81 -9.88 -3.96
N ARG A 74 7.97 -9.02 -4.54
CA ARG A 74 8.34 -7.65 -4.91
C ARG A 74 8.72 -6.81 -3.70
N ILE A 75 7.90 -6.85 -2.64
CA ILE A 75 8.18 -6.13 -1.38
C ILE A 75 9.52 -6.57 -0.77
N ALA A 76 9.86 -7.87 -0.85
CA ALA A 76 11.15 -8.35 -0.36
C ALA A 76 12.32 -7.74 -1.14
N LEU A 77 12.22 -7.71 -2.48
CA LEU A 77 13.24 -7.07 -3.34
C LEU A 77 13.37 -5.56 -3.07
N ASP A 78 12.25 -4.87 -2.85
CA ASP A 78 12.24 -3.45 -2.48
C ASP A 78 12.93 -3.25 -1.12
N ALA A 79 12.60 -4.08 -0.13
CA ALA A 79 13.17 -4.02 1.21
C ALA A 79 14.70 -4.24 1.22
N GLU A 80 15.22 -5.16 0.39
CA GLU A 80 16.67 -5.36 0.21
C GLU A 80 17.37 -4.04 -0.20
N ARG A 81 16.71 -3.25 -1.05
CA ARG A 81 17.18 -1.93 -1.53
C ARG A 81 16.87 -0.78 -0.57
N GLY A 82 16.25 -1.05 0.58
CA GLY A 82 15.81 -0.02 1.53
C GLY A 82 14.53 0.70 1.11
N ILE A 83 13.86 0.24 0.04
CA ILE A 83 12.67 0.87 -0.54
C ILE A 83 11.41 0.22 0.03
N PHE A 84 10.37 1.00 0.28
CA PHE A 84 9.08 0.48 0.73
C PHE A 84 7.91 1.38 0.32
N GLU A 85 6.72 0.78 0.22
CA GLU A 85 5.47 1.52 -0.02
C GLU A 85 5.02 2.25 1.24
N CYS A 86 4.66 3.52 1.09
CA CYS A 86 4.17 4.35 2.18
C CYS A 86 3.15 5.39 1.69
N ALA A 87 2.48 6.02 2.65
CA ALA A 87 1.83 7.30 2.44
C ALA A 87 2.51 8.36 3.30
N HIS A 88 2.69 9.54 2.74
CA HIS A 88 3.40 10.66 3.32
C HIS A 88 2.46 11.86 3.48
N ARG A 89 2.66 12.64 4.55
CA ARG A 89 1.98 13.91 4.79
C ARG A 89 2.88 14.85 5.59
N GLU A 90 2.99 16.11 5.17
CA GLU A 90 3.62 17.17 5.96
C GLU A 90 2.63 17.81 6.93
N LYS A 91 2.96 17.88 8.22
CA LYS A 91 2.18 18.60 9.22
C LYS A 91 2.60 20.08 9.22
N GLY A 92 1.64 21.00 9.03
CA GLY A 92 1.88 22.45 9.20
C GLY A 92 1.44 23.36 8.06
N SER A 93 0.90 22.83 6.95
CA SER A 93 0.28 23.64 5.90
C SER A 93 -1.17 23.21 5.66
N VAL A 94 -2.08 24.19 5.69
CA VAL A 94 -3.54 24.02 5.47
C VAL A 94 -3.83 23.39 4.09
N LEU A 95 -2.89 23.49 3.13
CA LEU A 95 -2.95 22.90 1.80
C LEU A 95 -2.23 21.53 1.70
N LYS A 96 -1.35 21.17 2.65
CA LYS A 96 -0.53 19.92 2.65
C LYS A 96 -1.06 18.81 3.56
N GLY A 97 -2.28 18.95 4.10
CA GLY A 97 -2.90 17.94 4.98
C GLY A 97 -3.35 16.63 4.30
N ARG A 98 -3.16 16.48 2.99
CA ARG A 98 -3.55 15.29 2.23
C ARG A 98 -2.43 14.25 2.22
N TRP A 99 -2.82 12.99 2.34
CA TRP A 99 -1.90 11.86 2.21
C TRP A 99 -1.49 11.66 0.75
N ALA A 100 -0.19 11.75 0.47
CA ALA A 100 0.39 11.37 -0.80
C ALA A 100 0.87 9.93 -0.70
N GLN A 101 0.32 9.01 -1.49
CA GLN A 101 0.88 7.67 -1.56
C GLN A 101 2.13 7.66 -2.45
N GLY A 102 3.08 6.77 -2.18
CA GLY A 102 4.34 6.70 -2.90
C GLY A 102 5.24 5.58 -2.42
N TYR A 103 6.52 5.76 -2.72
CA TYR A 103 7.61 4.93 -2.21
C TYR A 103 8.54 5.80 -1.38
N ALA A 104 9.07 5.23 -0.31
CA ALA A 104 10.16 5.81 0.44
C ALA A 104 11.39 4.90 0.37
N LYS A 105 12.57 5.49 0.44
CA LYS A 105 13.85 4.80 0.58
C LYS A 105 14.52 5.24 1.88
N ALA A 106 14.78 4.28 2.76
CA ALA A 106 15.53 4.49 3.99
C ALA A 106 17.03 4.34 3.69
N GLU A 107 17.76 5.43 3.86
CA GLU A 107 19.21 5.49 3.80
C GLU A 107 19.77 5.97 5.15
N PRO A 108 21.06 5.70 5.46
CA PRO A 108 21.67 6.15 6.71
C PRO A 108 21.51 7.67 6.90
N GLY A 109 20.74 8.06 7.93
CA GLY A 109 20.47 9.46 8.25
C GLY A 109 19.68 10.24 7.20
N ARG A 110 19.06 9.59 6.20
CA ARG A 110 18.25 10.25 5.17
C ARG A 110 17.04 9.42 4.78
N LEU A 111 15.92 10.09 4.55
CA LEU A 111 14.70 9.49 4.02
C LEU A 111 14.38 10.15 2.69
N LEU A 112 14.29 9.37 1.64
CA LEU A 112 13.85 9.83 0.33
C LEU A 112 12.40 9.39 0.12
N PHE A 113 11.55 10.27 -0.37
CA PHE A 113 10.16 9.99 -0.69
C PHE A 113 9.85 10.41 -2.12
N GLN A 114 9.16 9.55 -2.86
CA GLN A 114 8.68 9.85 -4.20
C GLN A 114 7.21 9.48 -4.29
N ALA A 115 6.37 10.49 -4.51
CA ALA A 115 4.94 10.29 -4.67
C ALA A 115 4.65 9.47 -5.94
N LYS A 116 3.53 8.76 -5.96
CA LYS A 116 2.95 8.17 -7.17
C LYS A 116 1.69 8.91 -7.58
N THR A 117 1.39 8.89 -8.87
CA THR A 117 0.13 9.41 -9.39
C THR A 117 -0.99 8.38 -9.16
N GLY A 118 -1.96 8.70 -8.30
CA GLY A 118 -3.04 7.77 -7.95
C GLY A 118 -2.58 6.53 -7.17
N THR A 119 -3.32 5.43 -7.27
CA THR A 119 -3.00 4.18 -6.55
C THR A 119 -1.97 3.32 -7.28
N THR A 120 -1.95 3.38 -8.62
CA THR A 120 -1.16 2.48 -9.48
C THR A 120 -0.38 3.19 -10.59
N GLY A 121 -0.45 4.52 -10.67
CA GLY A 121 0.22 5.29 -11.70
C GLY A 121 1.72 5.46 -11.49
N PRO A 122 2.40 6.09 -12.46
CA PRO A 122 3.85 6.33 -12.42
C PRO A 122 4.27 7.17 -11.22
N LEU A 123 5.55 7.05 -10.86
CA LEU A 123 6.21 7.90 -9.89
C LEU A 123 6.26 9.34 -10.40
N ALA A 124 6.15 10.30 -9.48
CA ALA A 124 6.35 11.71 -9.76
C ALA A 124 7.83 11.96 -10.07
N ALA A 125 8.14 12.90 -10.96
CA ALA A 125 9.52 13.17 -11.36
C ALA A 125 10.42 13.69 -10.22
N SER A 126 9.85 14.25 -9.16
CA SER A 126 10.61 14.83 -8.04
C SER A 126 10.69 13.88 -6.85
N VAL A 127 11.91 13.70 -6.33
CA VAL A 127 12.18 13.02 -5.05
C VAL A 127 12.32 14.06 -3.94
N GLU A 128 11.53 13.90 -2.89
CA GLU A 128 11.63 14.67 -1.66
C GLU A 128 12.66 14.03 -0.72
N VAL A 129 13.70 14.79 -0.36
CA VAL A 129 14.74 14.34 0.56
C VAL A 129 14.53 14.95 1.93
N TYR A 130 14.57 14.13 2.97
CA TYR A 130 14.54 14.54 4.36
C TYR A 130 15.84 14.10 5.03
N SER A 131 16.57 15.05 5.60
CA SER A 131 17.85 14.81 6.24
C SER A 131 17.69 14.65 7.75
N ALA A 132 18.47 13.73 8.32
CA ALA A 132 18.50 13.40 9.75
C ALA A 132 17.10 13.23 10.38
N PRO A 133 16.21 12.38 9.80
CA PRO A 133 14.91 12.15 10.38
C PRO A 133 15.06 11.57 11.79
N THR A 134 14.26 12.06 12.74
CA THR A 134 14.22 11.57 14.12
C THR A 134 12.78 11.27 14.52
N PRO A 135 12.52 10.18 15.25
CA PRO A 135 11.15 9.84 15.65
C PRO A 135 10.58 10.94 16.56
N PHE A 136 9.34 11.34 16.26
CA PHE A 136 8.60 12.36 16.99
C PHE A 136 7.25 11.80 17.44
N GLY A 137 7.08 11.58 18.74
CA GLY A 137 5.85 11.04 19.32
C GLY A 137 5.64 9.54 19.09
N GLU A 138 4.50 9.02 19.57
CA GLU A 138 4.21 7.59 19.51
C GLU A 138 3.59 7.16 18.17
N PRO A 139 3.93 5.95 17.66
CA PRO A 139 3.29 5.41 16.47
C PRO A 139 1.78 5.18 16.69
N THR A 140 0.96 5.63 15.75
CA THR A 140 -0.50 5.47 15.80
C THR A 140 -1.01 4.59 14.66
N LYS A 141 -2.26 4.11 14.75
CA LYS A 141 -2.87 3.30 13.69
C LYS A 141 -3.20 4.18 12.48
N ALA A 142 -2.80 3.75 11.28
CA ALA A 142 -3.14 4.47 10.05
C ALA A 142 -4.64 4.33 9.73
N PRO A 143 -5.31 5.39 9.23
CA PRO A 143 -6.65 5.27 8.67
C PRO A 143 -6.68 4.23 7.55
N TRP A 144 -7.74 3.41 7.52
CA TRP A 144 -7.91 2.35 6.51
C TRP A 144 -7.81 2.87 5.08
N ALA A 145 -8.38 4.04 4.82
CA ALA A 145 -8.36 4.69 3.51
C ALA A 145 -6.96 5.13 3.04
N VAL A 146 -6.01 5.29 3.96
CA VAL A 146 -4.64 5.73 3.66
C VAL A 146 -3.75 4.53 3.39
N LEU A 147 -3.67 3.62 4.36
CA LEU A 147 -2.91 2.38 4.25
C LEU A 147 -3.53 1.29 5.13
N PRO A 148 -4.25 0.32 4.55
CA PRO A 148 -4.82 -0.80 5.30
C PRO A 148 -3.76 -1.52 6.13
N ARG A 149 -4.03 -1.68 7.43
CA ARG A 149 -3.12 -2.31 8.41
C ARG A 149 -1.79 -1.58 8.62
N GLY A 150 -1.66 -0.34 8.14
CA GLY A 150 -0.49 0.50 8.36
C GLY A 150 -0.43 1.09 9.76
N ARG A 151 0.75 1.59 10.12
CA ARG A 151 0.98 2.47 11.26
C ARG A 151 1.58 3.78 10.78
N ILE A 152 1.24 4.86 11.47
CA ILE A 152 1.78 6.20 11.24
C ILE A 152 2.90 6.42 12.24
N VAL A 153 4.06 6.84 11.75
CA VAL A 153 5.13 7.45 12.56
C VAL A 153 5.26 8.91 12.16
N ALA A 154 5.43 9.78 13.14
CA ALA A 154 5.84 11.15 12.87
C ALA A 154 7.37 11.24 13.02
N LEU A 155 8.00 11.96 12.10
CA LEU A 155 9.44 12.19 12.06
C LEU A 155 9.69 13.70 12.06
N ASN A 156 10.61 14.15 12.89
CA ASN A 156 11.14 15.49 12.81
C ASN A 156 12.30 15.51 11.81
N THR A 157 12.29 16.46 10.88
CA THR A 157 13.23 16.55 9.75
C THR A 157 13.70 17.99 9.57
N ASP A 158 14.67 18.21 8.69
CA ASP A 158 15.12 19.52 8.25
C ASP A 158 14.01 20.38 7.61
N LYS A 159 12.92 19.76 7.16
CA LYS A 159 11.75 20.43 6.54
C LYS A 159 10.53 20.51 7.47
N GLY A 160 10.71 20.18 8.74
CA GLY A 160 9.65 20.14 9.76
C GLY A 160 9.15 18.72 10.03
N VAL A 161 7.91 18.62 10.53
CA VAL A 161 7.34 17.33 10.95
C VAL A 161 6.63 16.67 9.79
N VAL A 162 7.09 15.47 9.43
CA VAL A 162 6.46 14.60 8.44
C VAL A 162 5.79 13.41 9.12
N GLU A 163 4.66 12.97 8.59
CA GLU A 163 4.00 11.73 8.97
C GLU A 163 4.12 10.72 7.85
N LEU A 164 4.56 9.52 8.22
CA LEU A 164 4.75 8.40 7.33
C LEU A 164 3.86 7.24 7.78
N ALA A 165 2.87 6.90 6.95
CA ALA A 165 2.07 5.70 7.10
C ALA A 165 2.71 4.56 6.31
N ALA A 166 3.18 3.50 6.97
CA ALA A 166 3.79 2.35 6.32
C ALA A 166 3.39 1.03 7.03
N SER A 167 3.73 -0.10 6.43
CA SER A 167 3.54 -1.40 7.09
C SER A 167 4.48 -1.52 8.31
N PRO A 168 4.15 -2.32 9.34
CA PRO A 168 5.05 -2.53 10.48
C PRO A 168 6.46 -2.99 10.07
N ALA A 169 6.57 -3.86 9.07
CA ALA A 169 7.87 -4.31 8.55
C ALA A 169 8.66 -3.18 7.87
N SER A 170 7.97 -2.31 7.13
CA SER A 170 8.58 -1.14 6.49
C SER A 170 9.06 -0.11 7.52
N LEU A 171 8.33 0.06 8.62
CA LEU A 171 8.75 0.93 9.73
C LEU A 171 9.94 0.35 10.50
N ALA A 172 10.02 -0.97 10.64
CA ALA A 172 11.20 -1.63 11.20
C ALA A 172 12.43 -1.40 10.31
N LEU A 173 12.28 -1.55 8.99
CA LEU A 173 13.33 -1.24 8.01
C LEU A 173 13.81 0.22 8.12
N LEU A 174 12.87 1.16 8.27
CA LEU A 174 13.18 2.58 8.47
C LEU A 174 14.01 2.81 9.74
N ARG A 175 13.63 2.18 10.85
CA ARG A 175 14.36 2.28 12.12
C ARG A 175 15.78 1.77 12.00
N GLU A 176 15.93 0.58 11.42
CA GLU A 176 17.21 -0.10 11.24
C GLU A 176 18.16 0.69 10.33
N ARG A 177 17.68 1.11 9.15
CA ARG A 177 18.56 1.67 8.11
C ARG A 177 18.73 3.18 8.16
N CYS A 178 17.75 3.91 8.71
CA CYS A 178 17.73 5.37 8.69
C CYS A 178 17.96 5.98 10.07
N LEU A 179 17.26 5.46 11.09
CA LEU A 179 17.28 6.02 12.44
C LEU A 179 18.39 5.44 13.33
N GLY A 180 19.02 4.34 12.91
CA GLY A 180 20.06 3.65 13.68
C GLY A 180 19.53 2.94 14.92
N GLU A 181 18.22 2.76 15.02
CA GLU A 181 17.57 1.98 16.07
C GLU A 181 17.55 0.51 15.64
N LEU A 182 18.40 -0.32 16.25
CA LEU A 182 18.29 -1.77 16.11
C LEU A 182 16.94 -2.22 16.73
N ALA A 183 16.11 -2.87 15.91
CA ALA A 183 14.78 -3.35 16.27
C ALA A 183 14.80 -4.47 17.32
#